data_AF-A0A3B9V1Z1-F1
#
_entry.id   AF-A0A3B9V1Z1-F1
#
_cell.length_a   1.000
_cell.length_b   1.000
_cell.length_c   1.000
_cell.angle_alpha   90.00
_cell.angle_beta   90.00
_cell.angle_gamma   90.00
#
_symmetry.space_group_name_H-M   'P 1'
#
loop_
_entity.id
_entity.type
_entity.pdbx_description
1 polymer ?
#
loop_
_entity_poly.entity_id
_entity_poly.type
_entity_poly.pdbx_seq_one_letter_code
_entity_poly.pdbx_strand_id
1 'polypeptide(L)'
;MTSTPTVTNITRIALVGAGVIGSGWAARCLANGMDVSVTDPDAASESKLRAAVDAAWPLLEEIGMPSNASRDRLVFESNIESAVANADFVQENVPERATLKTEVHAEISHHTRPGVVIASSSSGLLPSEIQSQSVRPESHLIGHPFAPVYLLPLVEVVGGEKTSEQAIN
;
A
#
# COMPACT_ATOMS: atom_id res chain seq x y z
N MET A 1 19.56 19.78 15.04
CA MET A 1 18.70 19.79 13.84
C MET A 1 18.97 18.48 13.11
N THR A 2 18.24 17.43 13.47
CA THR A 2 18.30 16.14 12.76
C THR A 2 17.52 16.31 11.46
N SER A 3 18.18 16.15 10.32
CA SER A 3 17.55 16.13 9.01
C SER A 3 16.48 15.03 9.00
N THR A 4 15.22 15.42 8.89
CA THR A 4 14.10 14.50 8.72
C THR A 4 14.28 13.76 7.39
N PRO A 5 14.21 12.42 7.35
CA PRO A 5 14.40 11.66 6.10
C PRO A 5 13.37 12.10 5.06
N THR A 6 13.84 12.53 3.89
CA THR A 6 13.01 12.85 2.71
C THR A 6 12.45 11.55 2.13
N VAL A 7 11.21 11.56 1.62
CA VAL A 7 10.57 10.42 0.91
C VAL A 7 11.22 10.26 -0.48
N THR A 8 12.53 10.04 -0.51
CA THR A 8 13.30 9.91 -1.75
C THR A 8 14.02 8.58 -1.70
N ASN A 9 13.27 7.52 -2.02
CA ASN A 9 13.69 6.25 -2.64
C ASN A 9 12.70 5.13 -2.23
N ILE A 10 11.46 5.18 -2.71
CA ILE A 10 10.48 4.13 -2.46
C ILE A 10 10.81 2.94 -3.36
N THR A 11 11.27 1.84 -2.76
CA THR A 11 11.63 0.61 -3.49
C THR A 11 10.88 -0.61 -2.99
N ARG A 12 10.41 -0.59 -1.74
CA ARG A 12 9.60 -1.64 -1.13
C ARG A 12 8.23 -1.12 -0.70
N ILE A 13 7.18 -1.73 -1.23
CA ILE A 13 5.79 -1.42 -0.91
C ILE A 13 5.20 -2.56 -0.07
N ALA A 14 4.56 -2.22 1.04
CA ALA A 14 3.72 -3.16 1.76
C ALA A 14 2.24 -2.94 1.42
N LEU A 15 1.53 -4.03 1.17
CA LEU A 15 0.10 -4.03 0.89
C LEU A 15 -0.63 -4.80 2.00
N VAL A 16 -1.52 -4.12 2.71
CA VAL A 16 -2.35 -4.75 3.75
C VAL A 16 -3.74 -4.98 3.17
N GLY A 17 -4.06 -6.24 2.89
CA GLY A 17 -5.25 -6.66 2.14
C GLY A 17 -4.90 -7.03 0.69
N ALA A 18 -5.28 -8.25 0.29
CA ALA A 18 -4.95 -8.86 -1.00
C ALA A 18 -6.17 -9.03 -1.92
N GLY A 19 -7.26 -8.30 -1.65
CA GLY A 19 -8.44 -8.26 -2.51
C GLY A 19 -8.17 -7.63 -3.88
N VAL A 20 -9.24 -7.24 -4.59
CA VAL A 20 -9.15 -6.68 -5.95
C VAL A 20 -8.20 -5.48 -6.05
N ILE A 21 -8.32 -4.52 -5.12
CA ILE A 21 -7.47 -3.31 -5.12
C ILE A 21 -6.03 -3.64 -4.75
N GLY A 22 -5.81 -4.43 -3.70
CA GLY A 22 -4.47 -4.85 -3.27
C GLY A 22 -3.74 -5.66 -4.34
N SER A 23 -4.43 -6.59 -5.01
CA SER A 23 -3.87 -7.35 -6.12
C SER A 23 -3.49 -6.46 -7.31
N GLY A 24 -4.31 -5.43 -7.59
CA GLY A 24 -4.00 -4.46 -8.63
C GLY A 24 -2.79 -3.58 -8.31
N TRP A 25 -2.63 -3.16 -7.06
CA TRP A 25 -1.41 -2.49 -6.60
C TRP A 25 -0.19 -3.39 -6.69
N ALA A 26 -0.31 -4.66 -6.28
CA ALA A 26 0.78 -5.62 -6.37
C ALA A 26 1.26 -5.76 -7.82
N ALA A 27 0.33 -6.01 -8.76
CA ALA A 27 0.66 -6.10 -10.18
C ALA A 27 1.37 -4.84 -10.68
N ARG A 28 0.85 -3.65 -10.35
CA ARG A 28 1.45 -2.38 -10.76
C ARG A 28 2.86 -2.19 -10.22
N CYS A 29 3.08 -2.41 -8.93
CA CYS A 29 4.36 -2.20 -8.27
C CYS A 29 5.42 -3.20 -8.78
N LEU A 30 5.07 -4.48 -8.91
CA LEU A 30 5.95 -5.50 -9.48
C LEU A 30 6.33 -5.18 -10.92
N ALA A 31 5.35 -4.74 -11.73
CA ALA A 31 5.55 -4.31 -13.09
C ALA A 31 6.45 -3.06 -13.23
N ASN A 32 6.59 -2.27 -12.15
CA ASN A 32 7.51 -1.13 -12.10
C ASN A 32 8.84 -1.47 -11.40
N GLY A 33 9.12 -2.75 -11.15
CA GLY A 33 10.38 -3.19 -10.56
C GLY A 33 10.53 -2.83 -9.08
N MET A 34 9.44 -2.84 -8.32
CA MET A 34 9.45 -2.69 -6.86
C MET A 34 9.41 -4.05 -6.15
N ASP A 35 9.91 -4.11 -4.92
CA ASP A 35 9.65 -5.21 -4.00
C ASP A 35 8.26 -5.04 -3.38
N VAL A 36 7.47 -6.11 -3.29
CA VAL A 36 6.12 -6.06 -2.74
C VAL A 36 5.96 -7.10 -1.63
N SER A 37 5.67 -6.65 -0.41
CA SER A 37 5.19 -7.50 0.67
C SER A 37 3.67 -7.38 0.79
N VAL A 38 2.96 -8.49 0.96
CA VAL A 38 1.50 -8.49 1.10
C VAL A 38 1.10 -9.34 2.30
N THR A 39 0.09 -8.91 3.05
CA THR A 39 -0.57 -9.73 4.07
C THR A 39 -2.08 -9.69 3.89
N ASP A 40 -2.75 -10.79 4.18
CA ASP A 40 -4.21 -10.90 4.22
C ASP A 40 -4.60 -12.09 5.11
N PRO A 41 -5.64 -11.97 5.96
CA PRO A 41 -6.03 -13.04 6.88
C PRO A 41 -6.74 -14.23 6.21
N ASP A 42 -7.25 -14.10 4.97
CA ASP A 42 -7.84 -15.23 4.24
C ASP A 42 -6.73 -16.16 3.71
N ALA A 43 -6.75 -17.42 4.14
CA ALA A 43 -5.77 -18.43 3.73
C ALA A 43 -5.73 -18.67 2.20
N ALA A 44 -6.80 -18.33 1.48
CA ALA A 44 -6.83 -18.44 0.02
C ALA A 44 -6.22 -17.20 -0.68
N SER A 45 -5.99 -16.09 0.04
CA SER A 45 -5.61 -14.81 -0.54
C SER A 45 -4.28 -14.85 -1.28
N GLU A 46 -3.26 -15.56 -0.79
CA GLU A 46 -1.98 -15.65 -1.50
C GLU A 46 -2.16 -16.25 -2.90
N SER A 47 -2.89 -17.36 -3.00
CA SER A 47 -3.11 -18.03 -4.28
C SER A 47 -3.91 -17.16 -5.26
N LYS A 48 -4.95 -16.46 -4.77
CA LYS A 48 -5.77 -15.52 -5.57
C LYS A 48 -4.95 -14.31 -6.04
N LEU A 49 -4.13 -13.74 -5.14
CA LEU A 49 -3.25 -12.62 -5.44
C LEU A 49 -2.27 -12.96 -6.57
N ARG A 50 -1.58 -14.10 -6.45
CA ARG A 50 -0.62 -14.55 -7.47
C ARG A 50 -1.32 -14.77 -8.81
N ALA A 51 -2.49 -15.42 -8.81
CA ALA A 51 -3.28 -15.60 -10.03
C ALA A 51 -3.75 -14.27 -10.65
N ALA A 52 -4.13 -13.28 -9.84
CA ALA A 52 -4.51 -11.95 -10.33
C ALA A 52 -3.32 -11.19 -10.94
N VAL A 53 -2.15 -11.27 -10.31
CA VAL A 53 -0.90 -10.71 -10.86
C VAL A 53 -0.56 -11.39 -12.19
N ASP A 54 -0.62 -12.71 -12.27
CA ASP A 54 -0.37 -13.48 -13.49
C ASP A 54 -1.34 -13.11 -14.62
N ALA A 55 -2.62 -12.89 -14.29
CA ALA A 55 -3.62 -12.49 -15.27
C ALA A 55 -3.41 -11.07 -15.83
N ALA A 56 -2.89 -10.16 -15.01
CA ALA A 56 -2.57 -8.79 -15.44
C ALA A 56 -1.25 -8.70 -16.24
N TRP A 57 -0.34 -9.65 -16.04
CA TRP A 57 1.04 -9.60 -16.53
C TRP A 57 1.18 -9.41 -18.05
N PRO A 58 0.46 -10.15 -18.92
CA PRO A 58 0.63 -10.03 -20.37
C PRO A 58 0.31 -8.61 -20.89
N LEU A 59 -0.71 -7.97 -20.32
CA LEU A 59 -1.08 -6.61 -20.70
C LEU A 59 -0.04 -5.59 -20.22
N LEU A 60 0.54 -5.81 -19.04
CA LEU A 60 1.62 -4.96 -18.52
C LEU A 60 2.89 -5.09 -19.38
N GLU A 61 3.20 -6.30 -19.87
CA GLU A 61 4.26 -6.53 -20.85
C GLU A 61 4.01 -5.77 -22.17
N GLU A 62 2.78 -5.78 -22.67
CA GLU A 62 2.40 -5.06 -23.89
C GLU A 62 2.55 -3.53 -23.74
N ILE A 63 2.17 -2.98 -22.58
CA ILE A 63 2.30 -1.55 -22.27
C ILE A 63 3.78 -1.14 -22.06
N GLY A 64 4.60 -2.09 -21.62
CA GLY A 64 6.03 -1.93 -21.41
C GLY A 64 6.41 -1.82 -19.93
N MET A 65 7.46 -2.55 -19.55
CA MET A 65 8.00 -2.62 -18.20
C MET A 65 9.53 -2.51 -18.21
N PRO A 66 10.15 -2.01 -17.13
CA PRO A 66 11.60 -2.03 -16.99
C PRO A 66 12.14 -3.47 -16.87
N SER A 67 13.41 -3.66 -17.22
CA SER A 67 14.07 -4.97 -17.20
C SER A 67 14.13 -5.67 -15.83
N ASN A 68 13.97 -4.91 -14.75
CA ASN A 68 13.96 -5.42 -13.37
C ASN A 68 12.54 -5.69 -12.83
N ALA A 69 11.50 -5.55 -13.66
CA ALA A 69 10.15 -5.98 -13.32
C ALA A 69 10.10 -7.50 -13.16
N SER A 70 9.56 -8.00 -12.06
CA SER A 70 9.44 -9.43 -11.81
C SER A 70 8.36 -9.75 -10.79
N ARG A 71 7.60 -10.82 -11.05
CA ARG A 71 6.61 -11.39 -10.14
C ARG A 71 7.24 -12.04 -8.90
N ASP A 72 8.50 -12.48 -9.02
CA ASP A 72 9.23 -13.14 -7.94
C ASP A 72 9.61 -12.19 -6.80
N ARG A 73 9.41 -10.88 -7.00
CA ARG A 73 9.61 -9.84 -5.98
C ARG A 73 8.42 -9.69 -5.03
N LEU A 74 7.40 -10.54 -5.19
CA LEU A 74 6.25 -10.64 -4.29
C LEU A 74 6.52 -11.63 -3.17
N VAL A 75 6.45 -11.13 -1.93
CA VAL A 75 6.47 -11.93 -0.70
C VAL A 75 5.10 -11.83 -0.04
N PHE A 76 4.55 -12.98 0.35
CA PHE A 76 3.33 -13.03 1.16
C PHE A 76 3.70 -13.31 2.60
N GLU A 77 3.32 -12.42 3.49
CA GLU A 77 3.69 -12.42 4.90
C GLU A 77 2.50 -12.88 5.76
N SER A 78 2.80 -13.46 6.92
CA SER A 78 1.76 -14.04 7.79
C SER A 78 0.96 -13.02 8.60
N ASN A 79 1.46 -11.78 8.72
CA ASN A 79 0.85 -10.73 9.52
C ASN A 79 1.32 -9.33 9.07
N ILE A 80 0.65 -8.29 9.60
CA ILE A 80 0.93 -6.88 9.30
C ILE A 80 2.34 -6.50 9.74
N GLU A 81 2.77 -6.89 10.94
CA GLU A 81 4.11 -6.60 11.45
C GLU A 81 5.21 -6.99 10.44
N SER A 82 5.19 -8.24 9.98
CA SER A 82 6.19 -8.76 9.05
C SER A 82 6.10 -8.09 7.68
N ALA A 83 4.88 -7.82 7.20
CA ALA A 83 4.64 -7.14 5.93
C ALA A 83 5.21 -5.71 5.91
N VAL A 84 5.05 -4.94 6.99
CA VAL A 84 5.35 -3.51 6.98
C VAL A 84 6.73 -3.16 7.56
N ALA A 85 7.39 -4.09 8.26
CA ALA A 85 8.64 -3.83 9.01
C ALA A 85 9.74 -3.14 8.18
N ASN A 86 9.88 -3.53 6.91
CA ASN A 86 10.91 -2.99 6.01
C ASN A 86 10.34 -2.14 4.87
N ALA A 87 9.06 -1.76 4.93
CA ALA A 87 8.41 -1.01 3.87
C ALA A 87 8.93 0.45 3.81
N ASP A 88 9.01 0.98 2.59
CA ASP A 88 9.25 2.41 2.33
C ASP A 88 7.92 3.16 2.18
N PHE A 89 6.84 2.43 1.84
CA PHE A 89 5.48 2.93 1.71
C PHE A 89 4.49 1.80 2.03
N VAL A 90 3.37 2.12 2.69
CA VAL A 90 2.29 1.15 2.95
C VAL A 90 1.00 1.59 2.29
N GLN A 91 0.33 0.67 1.59
CA GLN A 91 -1.02 0.85 1.06
C GLN A 91 -1.97 -0.14 1.72
N GLU A 92 -2.96 0.36 2.42
CA GLU A 92 -4.03 -0.39 3.06
C GLU A 92 -5.22 -0.56 2.10
N ASN A 93 -5.67 -1.80 1.92
CA ASN A 93 -6.69 -2.25 0.96
C ASN A 93 -7.72 -3.23 1.57
N VAL A 94 -7.89 -3.21 2.89
CA VAL A 94 -8.88 -3.97 3.66
C VAL A 94 -10.30 -3.45 3.39
N PRO A 95 -11.35 -4.22 3.72
CA PRO A 95 -12.74 -3.82 3.49
C PRO A 95 -13.10 -2.43 4.03
N GLU A 96 -14.05 -1.78 3.35
CA GLU A 96 -14.53 -0.42 3.67
C GLU A 96 -15.37 -0.41 4.96
N ARG A 97 -14.71 -0.54 6.10
CA ARG A 97 -15.29 -0.55 7.45
C ARG A 97 -14.45 0.32 8.36
N ALA A 98 -15.04 1.41 8.85
CA ALA A 98 -14.35 2.42 9.66
C ALA A 98 -13.52 1.81 10.81
N THR A 99 -14.15 0.99 11.67
CA THR A 99 -13.48 0.38 12.83
C THR A 99 -12.29 -0.49 12.42
N LEU A 100 -12.45 -1.30 11.36
CA LEU A 100 -11.39 -2.16 10.87
C LEU A 100 -10.21 -1.33 10.33
N LYS A 101 -10.48 -0.30 9.54
CA LYS A 101 -9.43 0.56 9.01
C LYS A 101 -8.70 1.33 10.11
N THR A 102 -9.40 1.83 11.12
CA THR A 102 -8.74 2.49 12.26
C THR A 102 -7.84 1.54 13.05
N GLU A 103 -8.28 0.30 13.28
CA GLU A 103 -7.50 -0.74 13.96
C GLU A 103 -6.26 -1.13 13.15
N VAL A 104 -6.45 -1.40 11.86
CA VAL A 104 -5.37 -1.78 10.93
C VAL A 104 -4.36 -0.64 10.77
N HIS A 105 -4.80 0.61 10.63
CA HIS A 105 -3.89 1.74 10.54
C HIS A 105 -3.12 1.98 11.84
N ALA A 106 -3.73 1.73 13.00
CA ALA A 106 -3.02 1.76 14.28
C ALA A 106 -1.90 0.70 14.31
N GLU A 107 -2.20 -0.54 13.91
CA GLU A 107 -1.23 -1.64 13.84
C GLU A 107 -0.09 -1.35 12.84
N ILE A 108 -0.42 -0.91 11.62
CA ILE A 108 0.58 -0.50 10.62
C ILE A 108 1.49 0.60 11.18
N SER A 109 0.91 1.62 11.82
CA SER A 109 1.68 2.70 12.43
C SER A 109 2.54 2.23 13.61
N HIS A 110 2.19 1.13 14.28
CA HIS A 110 3.03 0.58 15.34
C HIS A 110 4.30 -0.08 14.78
N HIS A 111 4.16 -0.82 13.68
CA HIS A 111 5.23 -1.68 13.14
C HIS A 111 6.05 -1.04 11.99
N THR A 112 5.60 0.06 11.42
CA THR A 112 6.37 0.81 10.41
C THR A 112 7.50 1.64 11.03
N ARG A 113 8.54 1.91 10.25
CA ARG A 113 9.60 2.88 10.62
C ARG A 113 9.06 4.31 10.60
N PRO A 114 9.61 5.26 11.40
CA PRO A 114 9.26 6.67 11.29
C PRO A 114 9.49 7.22 9.87
N GLY A 115 8.56 8.05 9.38
CA GLY A 115 8.64 8.67 8.05
C GLY A 115 8.08 7.84 6.89
N VAL A 116 7.62 6.61 7.13
CA VAL A 116 6.92 5.80 6.13
C VAL A 116 5.50 6.32 5.96
N VAL A 117 5.11 6.64 4.72
CA VAL A 117 3.73 7.03 4.39
C VAL A 117 2.81 5.81 4.45
N ILE A 118 1.65 6.00 5.07
CA ILE A 118 0.62 4.99 5.27
C ILE A 118 -0.67 5.46 4.58
N ALA A 119 -0.89 4.96 3.37
CA ALA A 119 -2.05 5.31 2.56
C ALA A 119 -3.21 4.32 2.74
N SER A 120 -4.44 4.82 2.71
CA SER A 120 -5.65 3.97 2.59
C SER A 120 -6.23 4.08 1.18
N SER A 121 -6.75 2.97 0.65
CA SER A 121 -7.56 2.97 -0.58
C SER A 121 -9.05 3.27 -0.33
N SER A 122 -9.41 3.77 0.86
CA SER A 122 -10.79 4.15 1.17
C SER A 122 -11.35 5.13 0.12
N SER A 123 -12.60 4.90 -0.27
CA SER A 123 -13.34 5.72 -1.24
C SER A 123 -14.34 6.67 -0.57
N GLY A 124 -14.62 6.49 0.72
CA GLY A 124 -15.67 7.25 1.42
C GLY A 124 -15.35 7.70 2.84
N LEU A 125 -14.31 7.16 3.47
CA LEU A 125 -13.93 7.56 4.82
C LEU A 125 -12.95 8.72 4.78
N LEU A 126 -13.07 9.61 5.76
CA LEU A 126 -12.17 10.75 5.88
C LEU A 126 -10.80 10.26 6.39
N PRO A 127 -9.68 10.76 5.85
CA PRO A 127 -8.35 10.42 6.38
C PRO A 127 -8.22 10.78 7.86
N SER A 128 -8.91 11.83 8.33
CA SER A 128 -8.98 12.21 9.74
C SER A 128 -9.60 11.15 10.66
N GLU A 129 -10.54 10.36 10.13
CA GLU A 129 -11.16 9.24 10.86
C GLU A 129 -10.18 8.06 10.94
N ILE A 130 -9.57 7.72 9.80
CA ILE A 130 -8.61 6.61 9.69
C ILE A 130 -7.37 6.82 10.57
N GLN A 131 -6.86 8.05 10.66
CA GLN A 131 -5.68 8.37 11.48
C GLN A 131 -5.96 8.39 12.99
N SER A 132 -7.22 8.27 13.44
CA SER A 132 -7.64 8.60 14.81
C SER A 132 -6.96 7.77 15.92
N GLN A 133 -6.56 6.54 15.62
CA GLN A 133 -5.89 5.62 16.55
C GLN A 133 -4.41 5.39 16.21
N SER A 134 -3.88 6.06 15.18
CA SER A 134 -2.48 5.93 14.78
C SER A 134 -1.54 6.54 15.83
N VAL A 135 -0.39 5.90 16.04
CA VAL A 135 0.70 6.47 16.86
C VAL A 135 1.50 7.53 16.11
N ARG A 136 1.32 7.64 14.78
CA ARG A 136 1.98 8.63 13.90
C ARG A 136 0.98 9.15 12.85
N PRO A 137 -0.08 9.86 13.27
CA PRO A 137 -1.13 10.32 12.37
C PRO A 137 -0.62 11.22 11.24
N GLU A 138 0.52 11.89 11.42
CA GLU A 138 1.16 12.76 10.43
C GLU A 138 1.62 12.06 9.15
N SER A 139 1.72 10.73 9.17
CA SER A 139 2.15 9.90 8.03
C SER A 139 0.98 9.29 7.25
N HIS A 140 -0.27 9.57 7.66
CA HIS A 140 -1.46 8.94 7.08
C HIS A 140 -2.10 9.80 6.01
N LEU A 141 -2.58 9.18 4.93
CA LEU A 141 -3.35 9.85 3.88
C LEU A 141 -4.29 8.88 3.16
N ILE A 142 -5.19 9.40 2.34
CA ILE A 142 -5.88 8.61 1.31
C ILE A 142 -5.03 8.60 0.06
N GLY A 143 -4.78 7.41 -0.47
CA GLY A 143 -4.27 7.17 -1.82
C GLY A 143 -5.30 6.32 -2.55
N HIS A 144 -6.38 6.95 -3.01
CA HIS A 144 -7.53 6.27 -3.59
C HIS A 144 -7.29 6.00 -5.09
N PRO A 145 -7.16 4.72 -5.50
CA PRO A 145 -6.93 4.38 -6.89
C PRO A 145 -8.22 4.24 -7.68
N PHE A 146 -8.10 4.23 -9.01
CA PHE A 146 -9.18 3.88 -9.91
C PHE A 146 -8.94 2.50 -10.53
N ALA A 147 -9.99 1.69 -10.63
CA ALA A 147 -9.90 0.33 -11.17
C ALA A 147 -10.00 0.30 -12.71
N PRO A 148 -9.17 -0.49 -13.42
CA PRO A 148 -8.14 -1.39 -12.90
C PRO A 148 -6.89 -0.64 -12.44
N VAL A 149 -6.45 -0.89 -11.20
CA VAL A 149 -5.37 -0.15 -10.52
C VAL A 149 -4.04 -0.21 -11.28
N TYR A 150 -3.76 -1.34 -11.92
CA TYR A 150 -2.54 -1.56 -12.70
C TYR A 150 -2.56 -0.89 -14.09
N LEU A 151 -3.68 -0.31 -14.52
CA LEU A 151 -3.82 0.38 -15.80
C LEU A 151 -4.07 1.88 -15.65
N LEU A 152 -4.96 2.27 -14.73
CA LEU A 152 -5.35 3.66 -14.60
C LEU A 152 -4.32 4.44 -13.76
N PRO A 153 -3.70 5.50 -14.30
CA PRO A 153 -2.61 6.16 -13.62
C PRO A 153 -3.07 7.02 -12.42
N LEU A 154 -4.36 7.41 -12.40
CA LEU A 154 -4.91 8.35 -11.43
C LEU A 154 -4.99 7.75 -10.02
N VAL A 155 -4.51 8.56 -9.06
CA VAL A 155 -4.66 8.33 -7.62
C VAL A 155 -5.10 9.65 -7.00
N GLU A 156 -6.20 9.65 -6.26
CA GLU A 156 -6.58 10.80 -5.44
C GLU A 156 -5.79 10.77 -4.14
N VAL A 157 -5.02 11.83 -3.89
CA VAL A 157 -4.20 11.99 -2.67
C VAL A 157 -4.89 13.00 -1.75
N VAL A 158 -5.30 12.57 -0.56
CA VAL A 158 -6.03 13.42 0.38
C VAL A 158 -5.44 13.30 1.78
N GLY A 159 -4.95 14.42 2.32
CA GLY A 159 -4.51 14.53 3.71
C GLY A 159 -5.67 14.73 4.69
N GLY A 160 -5.52 14.20 5.90
CA GLY A 160 -6.37 14.49 7.04
C GLY A 160 -5.86 15.70 7.84
N GLU A 161 -6.53 16.00 8.94
CA GLU A 161 -6.23 17.17 9.80
C GLU A 161 -4.81 17.16 10.39
N LYS A 162 -4.20 15.98 10.53
CA LYS A 162 -2.87 15.84 11.15
C LYS A 162 -1.81 15.43 10.13
N THR A 163 -2.19 15.14 8.88
CA THR A 163 -1.25 14.74 7.83
C THR A 163 -0.24 15.85 7.59
N SER A 164 1.05 15.49 7.61
CA SER A 164 2.12 16.43 7.31
C SER A 164 2.16 16.74 5.82
N GLU A 165 2.57 17.97 5.45
CA GLU A 165 2.85 18.31 4.05
C GLU A 165 3.91 17.39 3.43
N GLN A 166 4.87 16.93 4.24
CA GLN A 166 5.91 15.98 3.81
C GLN A 166 5.35 14.61 3.40
N ALA A 167 4.23 14.17 3.99
CA ALA A 167 3.61 12.92 3.57
C ALA A 167 2.93 13.05 2.20
N ILE A 168 2.62 14.28 1.77
CA ILE A 168 1.90 14.58 0.52
C ILE A 168 2.86 14.96 -0.62
N ASN A 169 3.93 15.71 -0.33
CA ASN A 169 4.85 16.34 -1.28
C ASN A 169 6.22 15.64 -1.35
#